data_AF-A0A529QU20-F1
#
_entry.id   AF-A0A529QU20-F1
#
_cell.length_a   1.000
_cell.length_b   1.000
_cell.length_c   1.000
_cell.angle_alpha   90.00
_cell.angle_beta   90.00
_cell.angle_gamma   90.00
#
_symmetry.space_group_name_H-M   'P 1'
#
loop_
_entity.id
_entity.type
_entity.pdbx_description
1 polymer ?
#
loop_
_entity_poly.entity_id
_entity_poly.type
_entity_poly.pdbx_seq_one_letter_code
_entity_poly.pdbx_strand_id
1 'polypeptide(L)' 'LHGSQVVIDVGGFLGIGAKPVAVTASQLDFMRDEDGDVHAVTNWTKDKLKAMPEHRD' A
#
# COMPACT_ATOMS: atom_id res chain seq x y z
N LEU A 1 19.50 2.28 7.26
CA LEU A 1 18.74 1.96 6.03
C LEU A 1 17.44 2.75 6.08
N HIS A 2 17.35 3.89 5.38
CA HIS A 2 16.09 4.64 5.27
C HIS A 2 15.24 3.98 4.18
N GLY A 3 14.49 2.94 4.56
CA GLY A 3 13.50 2.36 3.67
C GLY A 3 12.28 3.28 3.64
N SER A 4 11.99 3.90 2.49
CA SER A 4 10.79 4.70 2.29
C SER A 4 9.56 3.88 2.70
N GLN A 5 8.70 4.42 3.56
CA GLN A 5 7.42 3.81 3.89
C GLN A 5 6.35 4.35 2.94
N VAL A 6 5.46 3.45 2.51
CA VAL A 6 4.30 3.78 1.68
C VAL A 6 3.07 3.49 2.50
N VAL A 7 2.18 4.47 2.61
CA VAL A 7 0.88 4.30 3.26
C VAL A 7 -0.14 3.87 2.20
N ILE A 8 -0.79 2.75 2.44
CA ILE A 8 -1.82 2.17 1.59
C ILE A 8 -3.15 2.24 2.32
N ASP A 9 -4.14 2.89 1.72
CA ASP A 9 -5.50 2.92 2.24
C ASP A 9 -6.27 1.66 1.85
N VAL A 10 -6.58 0.83 2.85
CA VAL A 10 -7.16 -0.49 2.63
C VAL A 10 -8.64 -0.49 3.01
N GLY A 11 -9.51 -0.59 2.00
CA GLY A 11 -10.95 -0.56 2.18
C GLY A 11 -11.52 0.86 2.23
N GLY A 12 -12.79 0.99 2.63
CA GLY A 12 -13.53 2.24 2.55
C GLY A 12 -13.95 2.62 1.14
N PHE A 13 -14.66 3.74 1.03
CA PHE A 13 -15.02 4.39 -0.23
C PHE A 13 -14.57 5.84 -0.12
N LEU A 14 -13.68 6.28 -1.03
CA LEU A 14 -13.15 7.65 -1.08
C LEU A 14 -12.58 8.15 0.28
N GLY A 15 -11.83 7.31 1.00
CA GLY A 15 -11.21 7.67 2.28
C GLY A 15 -12.13 7.54 3.52
N ILE A 16 -13.43 7.33 3.34
CA ILE A 16 -14.35 7.09 4.45
C ILE A 16 -14.35 5.59 4.80
N GLY A 17 -13.93 5.27 6.03
CA GLY A 17 -13.76 3.88 6.49
C GLY A 17 -12.57 3.16 5.85
N ALA A 18 -11.65 3.92 5.23
CA ALA A 18 -10.37 3.40 4.79
C ALA A 18 -9.44 3.24 6.00
N LYS A 19 -8.68 2.14 6.01
CA LYS A 19 -7.66 1.88 7.02
C LYS A 19 -6.29 2.16 6.41
N PRO A 20 -5.58 3.23 6.80
CA PRO A 20 -4.23 3.48 6.35
C PRO A 20 -3.29 2.42 6.94
N VAL A 21 -2.47 1.81 6.09
CA VAL A 21 -1.51 0.78 6.49
C VAL A 21 -0.15 1.15 5.92
N ALA A 22 0.85 1.31 6.80
CA ALA A 22 2.20 1.60 6.38
C ALA A 22 2.96 0.31 6.05
N VAL A 23 3.49 0.25 4.83
CA VAL A 23 4.33 -0.84 4.34
C VAL A 23 5.67 -0.31 3.86
N THR A 24 6.68 -1.17 3.83
CA THR A 24 8.00 -0.76 3.33
C THR A 24 7.98 -0.76 1.80
N ALA A 25 8.44 0.32 1.15
CA ALA A 25 8.51 0.41 -0.30
C ALA A 25 9.32 -0.73 -0.93
N SER A 26 10.34 -1.24 -0.22
CA SER A 26 11.15 -2.39 -0.66
C SER A 26 10.37 -3.71 -0.76
N GLN A 27 9.14 -3.79 -0.26
CA GLN A 27 8.26 -4.95 -0.36
C GLN A 27 7.19 -4.78 -1.45
N LEU A 28 7.20 -3.65 -2.15
CA LEU A 28 6.36 -3.37 -3.29
C LEU A 28 7.21 -3.51 -4.55
N ASP A 29 6.69 -4.27 -5.52
CA ASP A 29 7.27 -4.33 -6.85
C ASP A 29 6.65 -3.20 -7.67
N PHE A 30 7.49 -2.30 -8.18
CA PHE A 30 7.03 -1.21 -9.01
C PHE A 30 7.20 -1.61 -10.47
N MET A 31 6.08 -1.80 -11.15
CA MET A 31 6.03 -2.09 -12.57
C MET A 31 5.62 -0.81 -13.30
N ARG A 32 6.25 -0.54 -14.43
CA ARG A 32 5.86 0.56 -15.31
C ARG A 32 5.19 0.00 -16.55
N ASP A 33 3.99 0.48 -16.81
CA ASP A 33 3.21 0.14 -17.99
C ASP A 33 3.69 0.92 -19.24
N GLU A 34 3.23 0.53 -20.43
CA GLU A 34 3.53 1.18 -21.72
C GLU A 34 3.04 2.63 -21.79
N ASP A 35 1.97 3.01 -21.07
CA ASP A 35 1.48 4.40 -20.96
C ASP A 35 2.37 5.26 -20.04
N GLY A 36 3.31 4.63 -19.33
CA GLY A 36 4.23 5.28 -18.42
C GLY A 36 3.73 5.36 -16.97
N ASP A 37 2.54 4.81 -16.70
CA ASP A 37 1.96 4.65 -15.36
C ASP A 37 2.77 3.67 -14.50
N VAL A 38 2.91 4.00 -13.21
CA VAL A 38 3.63 3.17 -12.25
C VAL A 38 2.63 2.42 -11.37
N HIS A 39 2.63 1.11 -11.49
CA HIS A 39 1.83 0.21 -10.68
C HIS A 39 2.68 -0.43 -9.59
N ALA A 40 2.28 -0.25 -8.33
CA ALA A 40 2.84 -0.99 -7.21
C ALA A 40 2.06 -2.28 -7.02
N VAL A 41 2.74 -3.43 -7.18
CA VAL A 41 2.17 -4.75 -6.93
C VAL A 41 2.76 -5.35 -5.66
N THR A 42 1.95 -6.11 -4.94
CA THR A 42 2.37 -6.84 -3.75
C THR A 42 1.74 -8.22 -3.75
N ASN A 43 2.43 -9.19 -3.14
CA ASN A 43 1.89 -10.52 -2.91
C ASN A 43 0.92 -10.57 -1.70
N TRP A 44 0.64 -9.44 -1.06
CA TRP A 44 -0.35 -9.37 0.02
C TRP A 44 -1.77 -9.34 -0.52
N THR A 45 -2.63 -10.15 0.09
CA THR A 45 -4.07 -10.07 -0.16
C THR A 45 -4.66 -8.86 0.59
N LYS A 46 -5.80 -8.36 0.10
CA LYS A 46 -6.57 -7.31 0.76
C LYS A 46 -6.85 -7.62 2.24
N ASP A 47 -7.11 -8.88 2.56
CA ASP A 47 -7.39 -9.30 3.93
C ASP A 47 -6.16 -9.21 4.84
N LYS A 48 -4.99 -9.61 4.32
CA LYS A 48 -3.72 -9.48 5.04
C LYS A 48 -3.37 -8.02 5.31
N LEU A 49 -3.63 -7.15 4.35
CA LEU A 49 -3.47 -5.70 4.53
C LEU A 49 -4.44 -5.16 5.61
N LYS A 50 -5.70 -5.60 5.63
CA LYS A 50 -6.65 -5.22 6.70
C LYS A 50 -6.22 -5.69 8.09
N ALA A 51 -5.53 -6.84 8.18
CA ALA A 51 -5.02 -7.39 9.43
C ALA A 51 -3.76 -6.68 9.96
N MET A 52 -3.06 -5.92 9.11
CA MET A 52 -1.88 -5.14 9.52
C MET A 52 -2.26 -4.00 10.49
N PRO A 53 -1.33 -3.52 11.32
CA PRO A 53 -1.57 -2.37 12.19
C PRO A 53 -1.99 -1.16 11.36
N GLU A 54 -2.99 -0.43 11.88
CA GLU A 54 -3.36 0.88 11.32
C GLU A 54 -2.18 1.83 11.51
N HIS A 55 -1.77 2.48 10.44
CA HIS A 55 -0.84 3.59 10.52
C HIS A 55 -1.58 4.81 11.06
N ARG A 56 -1.08 5.35 12.17
CA ARG A 56 -1.51 6.63 12.71
C ARG A 56 -0.26 7.49 12.80
N ASP A 57 -0.19 8.52 11.98
CA ASP A 57 0.77 9.63 12.12
C ASP A 57 0.57 10.36 13.45
#